data_AF-A0A315VEL6-F1
#
_entry.id   AF-A0A315VEL6-F1
#
_cell.length_a   1.000
_cell.length_b   1.000
_cell.length_c   1.000
_cell.angle_alpha   90.00
_cell.angle_beta   90.00
_cell.angle_gamma   90.00
#
_symmetry.space_group_name_H-M   'P 1'
#
loop_
_entity.id
_entity.type
_entity.pdbx_description
1 polymer ?
#
loop_
_entity_poly.entity_id
_entity_poly.type
_entity_poly.pdbx_seq_one_letter_code
_entity_poly.pdbx_strand_id
1 'polypeptide(L)'
;MMEQSGQHTSPADAVRRALSEQHSLLQTHESALWELSTRQTETNRRLAELINFLQNSVPQSTSPELAPDPVPPARSTFSEICPPTPERFSGHLSRVFSHDGAKITYVLSLLSDWAEARFPSPASYGCTFDDFLKEFKQIFSQDSDKIFNSCELWE
;
A
#
# COMPACT_ATOMS: atom_id res chain seq x y z
N MET A 1 17.75 -36.99 52.41
CA MET A 1 17.24 -35.72 52.99
C MET A 1 17.67 -34.59 52.08
N MET A 2 16.75 -33.64 51.86
CA MET A 2 16.83 -32.46 50.98
C MET A 2 16.52 -32.74 49.51
N GLU A 3 15.25 -33.09 49.28
CA GLU A 3 14.63 -33.00 47.97
C GLU A 3 14.25 -31.55 47.68
N GLN A 4 14.68 -31.07 46.51
CA GLN A 4 13.91 -30.20 45.62
C GLN A 4 13.32 -28.94 46.29
N SER A 5 14.16 -27.90 46.38
CA SER A 5 13.72 -26.50 46.47
C SER A 5 12.90 -26.18 45.22
N GLY A 6 11.61 -26.53 45.25
CA GLY A 6 10.66 -26.18 44.21
C GLY A 6 10.42 -24.68 44.25
N GLN A 7 10.89 -23.98 43.23
CA GLN A 7 10.54 -22.58 42.95
C GLN A 7 9.03 -22.47 42.71
N HIS A 8 8.27 -22.42 43.80
CA HIS A 8 6.88 -22.03 43.77
C HIS A 8 6.85 -20.51 43.56
N THR A 9 6.86 -20.07 42.30
CA THR A 9 6.69 -18.65 42.00
C THR A 9 5.31 -18.25 42.49
N SER A 10 5.26 -17.37 43.49
CA SER A 10 4.00 -16.90 44.05
C SER A 10 3.14 -16.28 42.94
N PRO A 11 1.81 -16.48 42.93
CA PRO A 11 0.91 -15.82 41.98
C PRO A 11 1.15 -14.30 41.89
N ALA A 12 1.54 -13.66 43.00
CA ALA A 12 1.88 -12.24 43.03
C ALA A 12 3.16 -11.91 42.24
N ASP A 13 4.15 -12.80 42.18
CA ASP A 13 5.36 -12.63 41.35
C ASP A 13 5.05 -12.76 39.86
N ALA A 14 4.10 -13.62 39.49
CA ALA A 14 3.65 -13.75 38.11
C ALA A 14 2.95 -12.46 37.65
N VAL A 15 2.08 -11.89 38.48
CA VAL A 15 1.41 -10.61 38.19
C VAL A 15 2.42 -9.46 38.08
N ARG A 16 3.40 -9.38 39.00
CA ARG A 16 4.47 -8.37 38.93
C ARG A 16 5.26 -8.46 37.63
N ARG A 17 5.60 -9.68 37.19
CA ARG A 17 6.29 -9.90 35.91
C ARG A 17 5.42 -9.49 34.72
N ALA A 18 4.17 -9.96 34.67
CA ALA A 18 3.26 -9.64 33.58
C ALA A 18 3.04 -8.12 33.43
N LEU A 19 2.90 -7.39 34.55
CA LEU A 19 2.72 -5.95 34.54
C LEU A 19 3.97 -5.21 34.04
N SER A 20 5.17 -5.68 34.42
CA SER A 20 6.44 -5.18 33.90
C SER A 20 6.57 -5.42 32.39
N GLU A 21 6.20 -6.62 31.92
CA GLU A 21 6.23 -6.98 30.50
C GLU A 21 5.29 -6.09 29.69
N GLN A 22 4.06 -5.87 30.17
CA GLN A 22 3.11 -4.96 29.53
C GLN A 22 3.63 -3.53 29.47
N HIS A 23 4.26 -3.04 30.54
CA HIS A 23 4.84 -1.70 30.56
C HIS A 23 5.96 -1.55 29.51
N SER A 24 6.82 -2.56 29.38
CA SER A 24 7.87 -2.57 28.35
C SER A 24 7.28 -2.58 26.93
N LEU A 25 6.20 -3.34 26.71
CA LEU A 25 5.52 -3.39 25.42
C LEU A 25 4.89 -2.04 25.06
N LEU A 26 4.22 -1.40 26.02
CA LEU A 26 3.64 -0.06 25.85
C LEU A 26 4.72 0.95 25.48
N GLN A 27 5.83 0.97 26.21
CA GLN A 27 6.96 1.87 25.89
C GLN A 27 7.54 1.63 24.50
N THR A 28 7.61 0.36 24.07
CA THR A 28 8.09 0.01 22.73
C THR A 28 7.14 0.56 21.67
N HIS A 29 5.82 0.41 21.88
CA HIS A 29 4.81 0.93 20.97
C HIS A 29 4.82 2.47 20.92
N GLU A 30 4.92 3.15 22.06
CA GLU A 30 5.04 4.61 22.12
C GLU A 30 6.29 5.12 21.38
N SER A 31 7.42 4.41 21.51
CA SER A 31 8.65 4.72 20.79
C SER A 31 8.47 4.56 19.28
N ALA A 32 7.83 3.48 18.85
CA ALA A 32 7.56 3.23 17.43
C ALA A 32 6.60 4.27 16.83
N LEU A 33 5.54 4.65 17.56
CA LEU A 33 4.61 5.70 17.14
C LEU A 33 5.33 7.05 17.01
N TRP A 34 6.20 7.38 17.95
CA TRP A 34 6.98 8.60 17.91
C TRP A 34 7.94 8.63 16.70
N GLU A 35 8.60 7.51 16.43
CA GLU A 35 9.45 7.37 15.25
C GLU A 35 8.65 7.52 13.95
N LEU A 36 7.49 6.85 13.84
CA LEU A 36 6.59 6.98 12.69
C LEU A 36 6.13 8.42 12.49
N SER A 37 5.75 9.12 13.56
CA SER A 37 5.37 10.54 13.52
C SER A 37 6.52 11.43 13.01
N THR A 38 7.73 11.17 13.50
CA THR A 38 8.93 11.89 13.07
C THR A 38 9.22 11.64 11.58
N ARG A 39 9.14 10.38 11.14
CA ARG A 39 9.31 9.99 9.72
C ARG A 39 8.24 10.58 8.82
N GLN A 40 7.00 10.68 9.29
CA GLN A 40 5.92 11.34 8.55
C GLN A 40 6.21 12.83 8.37
N THR A 41 6.67 13.49 9.43
CA THR A 41 7.02 14.91 9.39
C THR A 41 8.17 15.18 8.41
N GLU A 42 9.18 14.31 8.40
CA GLU A 42 10.28 14.35 7.44
C GLU A 42 9.79 14.20 5.99
N THR A 43 8.90 13.23 5.75
CA THR A 43 8.32 13.00 4.42
C THR A 43 7.53 14.20 3.95
N ASN A 44 6.72 14.78 4.84
CA ASN A 44 5.96 16.00 4.56
C ASN A 44 6.88 17.19 4.26
N ARG A 45 8.01 17.33 4.98
CA ARG A 45 9.01 18.37 4.70
C ARG A 45 9.59 18.23 3.29
N ARG A 46 10.01 17.01 2.90
CA ARG A 46 10.55 16.75 1.56
C ARG A 46 9.54 17.03 0.45
N LEU A 47 8.26 16.71 0.68
CA LEU A 47 7.19 17.04 -0.25
C LEU A 47 7.04 18.57 -0.42
N ALA A 48 7.09 19.33 0.68
CA ALA A 48 7.03 20.78 0.63
C ALA A 48 8.22 21.38 -0.14
N GLU A 49 9.43 20.86 0.07
CA GLU A 49 10.63 21.25 -0.68
C GLU A 49 10.44 20.98 -2.18
N LEU A 50 9.97 19.79 -2.56
CA LEU A 50 9.75 19.44 -3.96
C LEU A 50 8.73 20.37 -4.64
N ILE A 51 7.63 20.70 -3.95
CA ILE A 51 6.64 21.66 -4.46
C ILE A 51 7.29 23.03 -4.69
N ASN A 52 8.13 23.48 -3.76
CA ASN A 52 8.84 24.75 -3.89
C ASN A 52 9.81 24.73 -5.10
N PHE A 53 10.57 23.65 -5.27
CA PHE A 53 11.46 23.48 -6.44
C PHE A 53 10.70 23.52 -7.76
N LEU A 54 9.55 22.84 -7.85
CA LEU A 54 8.72 22.85 -9.04
C LEU A 54 8.15 24.24 -9.34
N GLN A 55 7.68 24.97 -8.32
CA GLN A 55 7.17 26.34 -8.48
C GLN A 55 8.26 27.31 -8.94
N ASN A 56 9.47 27.21 -8.38
CA ASN A 56 10.60 28.07 -8.77
C ASN A 56 11.17 27.71 -10.16
N SER A 57 10.90 26.49 -10.66
CA SER A 57 11.37 26.02 -11.96
C SER A 57 10.43 26.40 -13.11
N VAL A 58 9.20 26.82 -12.83
CA VAL A 58 8.31 27.41 -13.84
C VAL A 58 8.77 28.86 -14.06
N PRO A 59 9.22 29.26 -15.26
CA PRO A 59 9.38 30.67 -15.54
C PRO A 59 8.00 31.33 -15.43
N GLN A 60 7.81 32.19 -14.43
CA GLN A 60 6.72 33.16 -14.46
C GLN A 60 6.97 34.05 -15.68
N SER A 61 6.31 33.74 -16.79
CA SER A 61 6.12 34.70 -17.87
C SER A 61 5.14 35.76 -17.36
N THR A 62 5.65 36.71 -16.58
CA THR A 62 4.99 38.00 -16.35
C THR A 62 5.05 38.79 -17.65
N SER A 63 4.16 38.46 -18.57
CA SER A 63 3.82 39.36 -19.68
C SER A 63 2.93 40.47 -19.09
N PRO A 64 3.31 41.76 -19.19
CA PRO A 64 2.45 42.86 -18.77
C PRO A 64 1.24 42.93 -19.70
N GLU A 65 0.08 42.48 -19.21
CA GLU A 65 -1.20 42.65 -19.91
C GLU A 65 -1.68 44.10 -19.78
N LEU A 66 -1.13 44.97 -20.64
CA LEU A 66 -1.82 46.17 -21.11
C LEU A 66 -2.70 45.74 -22.29
N ALA A 67 -4.01 45.65 -22.07
CA ALA A 67 -4.99 45.62 -23.16
C ALA A 67 -5.73 46.98 -23.14
N PRO A 68 -6.25 47.54 -24.28
CA PRO A 68 -7.01 46.76 -25.27
C PRO A 68 -6.93 47.17 -26.77
N ASP A 69 -7.30 46.18 -27.62
CA ASP A 69 -8.03 46.25 -28.92
C ASP A 69 -7.29 46.59 -30.25
N PRO A 70 -7.80 46.20 -31.46
CA PRO A 70 -8.06 44.84 -32.00
C PRO A 70 -7.67 44.63 -33.51
N VAL A 71 -7.89 43.42 -34.08
CA VAL A 71 -8.15 43.05 -35.52
C VAL A 71 -6.92 42.69 -36.44
N PRO A 72 -6.98 41.71 -37.40
CA PRO A 72 -7.56 40.35 -37.40
C PRO A 72 -6.68 39.36 -38.27
N PRO A 73 -7.19 38.31 -38.96
CA PRO A 73 -6.57 36.98 -38.98
C PRO A 73 -5.80 36.65 -40.28
N ALA A 74 -4.86 35.71 -40.21
CA ALA A 74 -4.80 34.55 -41.12
C ALA A 74 -3.47 33.81 -40.99
N ARG A 75 -3.60 32.56 -40.55
CA ARG A 75 -2.86 31.40 -41.06
C ARG A 75 -1.34 31.48 -40.90
N SER A 76 -0.87 30.95 -39.77
CA SER A 76 0.37 30.19 -39.80
C SER A 76 0.21 28.92 -38.98
N THR A 77 0.37 27.83 -39.70
CA THR A 77 0.39 26.43 -39.32
C THR A 77 1.37 26.18 -38.18
N PHE A 78 0.91 26.25 -36.94
CA PHE A 78 1.57 25.52 -35.88
C PHE A 78 0.63 24.41 -35.45
N SER A 79 1.07 23.17 -35.68
CA SER A 79 0.41 22.00 -35.13
C SER A 79 0.26 22.21 -33.63
N GLU A 80 -0.97 22.50 -33.22
CA GLU A 80 -1.41 22.35 -31.85
C GLU A 80 -1.40 20.85 -31.57
N ILE A 81 -0.22 20.34 -31.21
CA ILE A 81 -0.10 19.06 -30.53
C ILE A 81 -0.70 19.33 -29.15
N CYS A 82 -2.02 19.27 -29.07
CA CYS A 82 -2.72 19.12 -27.81
C CYS A 82 -2.08 17.89 -27.16
N PRO A 83 -1.37 18.02 -26.03
CA PRO A 83 -0.90 16.83 -25.33
C PRO A 83 -2.16 15.99 -25.09
N PRO A 84 -2.20 14.71 -25.50
CA PRO A 84 -3.39 13.90 -25.29
C PRO A 84 -3.73 14.04 -23.81
N THR A 85 -4.96 14.49 -23.54
CA THR A 85 -5.51 14.54 -22.19
C THR A 85 -5.13 13.24 -21.52
N PRO A 86 -4.52 13.25 -20.31
CA PRO A 86 -4.12 12.02 -19.65
C PRO A 86 -5.33 11.10 -19.63
N GLU A 87 -5.26 10.00 -20.38
CA GLU A 87 -6.35 9.03 -20.42
C GLU A 87 -6.66 8.67 -18.98
N ARG A 88 -7.91 8.89 -18.55
CA ARG A 88 -8.36 8.38 -17.26
C ARG A 88 -8.04 6.89 -17.23
N PHE A 89 -7.18 6.48 -16.30
CA PHE A 89 -6.70 5.12 -16.07
C PHE A 89 -7.86 4.19 -15.65
N SER A 90 -8.83 3.96 -16.53
CA SER A 90 -9.98 3.10 -16.27
C SER A 90 -9.89 1.75 -17.01
N GLY A 91 -8.73 1.40 -17.60
CA GLY A 91 -8.61 0.14 -18.34
C GLY A 91 -7.22 -0.40 -18.60
N HIS A 92 -6.16 0.18 -18.02
CA HIS A 92 -4.79 -0.17 -18.44
C HIS A 92 -4.37 -1.59 -18.06
N LEU A 93 -4.89 -2.17 -16.98
CA LEU A 93 -4.49 -3.52 -16.56
C LEU A 93 -4.89 -4.62 -17.56
N SER A 94 -5.97 -4.43 -18.33
CA SER A 94 -6.35 -5.39 -19.38
C SER A 94 -5.47 -5.30 -20.63
N ARG A 95 -4.77 -4.18 -20.84
CA ARG A 95 -3.91 -3.94 -22.02
C ARG A 95 -2.43 -4.26 -21.75
N VAL A 96 -2.01 -4.25 -20.49
CA VAL A 96 -0.60 -4.50 -20.10
C VAL A 96 -0.19 -5.97 -20.27
N PHE A 97 -1.14 -6.90 -20.16
CA PHE A 97 -0.84 -8.32 -20.21
C PHE A 97 -1.55 -9.02 -21.38
N SER A 98 -0.78 -9.36 -22.41
CA SER A 98 -1.27 -10.07 -23.61
C SER A 98 -1.59 -11.55 -23.36
N HIS A 99 -1.18 -12.11 -22.23
CA HIS A 99 -1.35 -13.53 -21.90
C HIS A 99 -1.78 -13.69 -20.44
N ASP A 100 -2.75 -14.57 -20.19
CA ASP A 100 -3.26 -14.82 -18.84
C ASP A 100 -2.18 -15.36 -17.91
N GLY A 101 -1.23 -16.14 -18.42
CA GLY A 101 -0.07 -16.56 -17.63
C GLY A 101 0.72 -15.37 -17.06
N ALA A 102 0.89 -14.29 -17.81
CA ALA A 102 1.61 -13.11 -17.32
C ALA A 102 0.83 -12.35 -16.23
N LYS A 103 -0.51 -12.31 -16.32
CA LYS A 103 -1.37 -11.74 -15.28
C LYS A 103 -1.28 -12.56 -13.99
N ILE A 104 -1.33 -13.89 -14.12
CA ILE A 104 -1.22 -14.82 -13.00
C ILE A 104 0.16 -14.69 -12.35
N THR A 105 1.26 -14.72 -13.13
CA THR A 105 2.63 -14.52 -12.62
C THR A 105 2.76 -13.20 -11.87
N TYR A 106 2.19 -12.12 -12.40
CA TYR A 106 2.21 -10.82 -11.73
C TYR A 106 1.53 -10.91 -10.37
N VAL A 107 0.29 -11.39 -10.28
CA VAL A 107 -0.42 -11.51 -8.99
C VAL A 107 0.33 -12.43 -8.02
N LEU A 108 0.87 -13.55 -8.49
CA LEU A 108 1.67 -14.46 -7.68
C LEU A 108 2.97 -13.80 -7.17
N SER A 109 3.59 -12.92 -7.95
CA SER A 109 4.79 -12.18 -7.51
C SER A 109 4.50 -11.20 -6.36
N LEU A 110 3.26 -10.72 -6.22
CA LEU A 110 2.83 -9.93 -5.06
C LEU A 110 2.59 -10.79 -3.81
N LEU A 111 2.52 -12.12 -3.97
CA LEU A 111 2.18 -13.09 -2.94
C LEU A 111 3.36 -14.04 -2.71
N SER A 112 4.53 -13.51 -2.38
CA SER A 112 5.81 -14.23 -2.34
C SER A 112 5.74 -15.58 -1.64
N ASP A 113 5.08 -15.67 -0.48
CA ASP A 113 5.13 -16.88 0.36
C ASP A 113 3.97 -17.85 0.06
N TRP A 114 2.84 -17.34 -0.43
CA TRP A 114 1.66 -18.15 -0.75
C TRP A 114 1.75 -18.77 -2.15
N ALA A 115 2.32 -18.03 -3.10
CA ALA A 115 2.49 -18.46 -4.48
C ALA A 115 3.41 -19.68 -4.60
N GLU A 116 4.50 -19.72 -3.82
CA GLU A 116 5.50 -20.79 -3.87
C GLU A 116 4.95 -22.15 -3.40
N ALA A 117 4.04 -22.13 -2.41
CA ALA A 117 3.41 -23.34 -1.88
C ALA A 117 2.30 -23.91 -2.80
N ARG A 118 1.65 -23.06 -3.61
CA ARG A 118 0.50 -23.45 -4.45
C ARG A 118 0.85 -23.67 -5.91
N PHE A 119 1.82 -22.94 -6.44
CA PHE A 119 2.22 -23.03 -7.85
C PHE A 119 3.73 -23.31 -7.96
N PRO A 120 4.17 -24.55 -7.72
CA PRO A 120 5.58 -24.92 -7.75
C PRO A 120 6.21 -24.84 -9.15
N SER A 121 5.41 -24.76 -10.22
CA SER A 121 5.91 -24.68 -11.60
C SER A 121 5.35 -23.45 -12.34
N PRO A 122 6.17 -22.42 -12.63
CA PRO A 122 5.75 -21.22 -13.36
C PRO A 122 5.60 -21.42 -14.88
N ALA A 123 5.86 -22.61 -15.41
CA ALA A 123 5.91 -22.86 -16.85
C ALA A 123 4.54 -23.00 -17.54
N SER A 124 3.49 -23.32 -16.80
CA SER A 124 2.11 -23.38 -17.30
C SER A 124 1.14 -23.48 -16.12
N TYR A 125 0.41 -22.41 -15.84
CA TYR A 125 -0.62 -22.40 -14.79
C TYR A 125 -1.84 -23.27 -15.14
N GLY A 126 -2.00 -23.64 -16.42
CA GLY A 126 -3.05 -24.55 -16.88
C GLY A 126 -4.49 -24.03 -16.71
N CYS A 127 -4.66 -22.78 -16.30
CA CYS A 127 -5.94 -22.14 -16.04
C CYS A 127 -5.98 -20.72 -16.64
N THR A 128 -7.19 -20.21 -16.85
CA THR A 128 -7.40 -18.82 -17.27
C THR A 128 -7.29 -17.89 -16.06
N PHE A 129 -7.11 -16.59 -16.32
CA PHE A 129 -7.04 -15.60 -15.23
C PHE A 129 -8.33 -15.54 -14.40
N ASP A 130 -9.50 -15.77 -15.01
CA ASP A 130 -10.78 -15.80 -14.32
C ASP A 130 -10.92 -17.00 -13.37
N ASP A 131 -10.46 -18.18 -13.80
CA ASP A 131 -10.42 -19.38 -12.95
C ASP A 131 -9.51 -19.17 -11.74
N PHE A 132 -8.32 -18.60 -11.98
CA PHE A 132 -7.39 -18.20 -10.92
C PHE A 132 -8.03 -17.19 -9.94
N LEU A 133 -8.71 -16.15 -10.44
CA LEU A 133 -9.36 -15.16 -9.59
C LEU A 133 -10.48 -15.75 -8.74
N LYS A 134 -11.21 -16.73 -9.27
CA LYS A 134 -12.28 -17.42 -8.53
C LYS A 134 -11.71 -18.20 -7.35
N GLU A 135 -10.64 -18.97 -7.56
CA GLU A 135 -9.95 -19.68 -6.47
C GLU A 135 -9.29 -18.72 -5.49
N PHE A 136 -8.61 -17.69 -6.00
CA PHE A 136 -7.98 -16.65 -5.18
C PHE A 136 -9.01 -15.99 -4.26
N LYS A 137 -10.14 -15.53 -4.81
CA LYS A 137 -11.22 -14.96 -3.99
C LYS A 137 -11.77 -16.00 -3.02
N GLN A 138 -11.98 -17.25 -3.43
CA GLN A 138 -12.48 -18.28 -2.53
C GLN A 138 -11.55 -18.54 -1.34
N ILE A 139 -10.23 -18.56 -1.55
CA ILE A 139 -9.23 -18.80 -0.50
C ILE A 139 -9.11 -17.58 0.42
N PHE A 140 -9.05 -16.37 -0.13
CA PHE A 140 -8.87 -15.15 0.65
C PHE A 140 -10.17 -14.56 1.22
N SER A 141 -11.35 -14.97 0.72
CA SER A 141 -12.66 -14.59 1.26
C SER A 141 -13.23 -15.65 2.21
N GLN A 142 -12.56 -16.79 2.44
CA GLN A 142 -13.06 -17.84 3.33
C GLN A 142 -13.15 -17.40 4.81
N ASP A 143 -12.48 -16.31 5.20
CA ASP A 143 -12.46 -15.80 6.58
C ASP A 143 -13.55 -14.76 6.90
N SER A 144 -14.30 -14.22 5.94
CA SER A 144 -15.29 -13.18 6.26
C SER A 144 -16.55 -13.71 6.94
N ASP A 145 -16.98 -14.94 6.63
CA ASP A 145 -18.27 -15.44 7.11
C ASP A 145 -18.18 -16.43 8.28
N LYS A 146 -16.97 -16.87 8.66
CA LYS A 146 -16.79 -17.87 9.73
C LYS A 146 -16.11 -17.36 11.00
N ILE A 147 -15.47 -16.20 10.97
CA ILE A 147 -14.87 -15.59 12.18
C ILE A 147 -15.87 -14.69 12.93
N PHE A 148 -16.93 -14.21 12.26
CA PHE A 148 -17.90 -13.32 12.92
C PHE A 148 -18.94 -14.01 13.81
N ASN A 149 -19.07 -15.34 13.77
CA ASN A 149 -20.03 -16.04 14.65
C ASN A 149 -19.44 -16.47 16.01
N SER A 150 -18.15 -16.21 16.27
CA SER A 150 -17.50 -16.58 17.54
C SER A 150 -17.21 -15.41 18.48
N CYS A 151 -17.59 -14.18 18.13
CA CYS A 151 -17.49 -13.02 19.02
C CYS A 151 -18.81 -12.67 19.75
N GLU A 152 -19.91 -13.38 19.48
CA GLU A 152 -21.23 -13.15 20.06
C GLU A 152 -21.61 -14.28 21.03
N LEU A 153 -20.76 -14.51 22.05
CA LEU A 153 -21.06 -15.47 23.12
C LEU A 153 -20.55 -15.00 24.48
N TRP A 154 -20.64 -13.68 24.72
CA TRP A 154 -20.44 -13.05 26.03
C TRP A 154 -21.34 -11.81 26.21
N GLU A 155 -22.64 -11.94 25.90
CA GLU A 155 -23.68 -11.07 26.51
C GLU A 155 -24.46 -11.84 27.58
#